data_AF-A0A671DLH9-F1
#
_entry.id   AF-A0A671DLH9-F1
#
_cell.length_a   1.000
_cell.length_b   1.000
_cell.length_c   1.000
_cell.angle_alpha   90.00
_cell.angle_beta   90.00
_cell.angle_gamma   90.00
#
_symmetry.space_group_name_H-M   'P 1'
#
loop_
_entity.id
_entity.type
_entity.pdbx_description
1 polymer ?
#
loop_
_entity_poly.entity_id
_entity_poly.type
_entity_poly.pdbx_seq_one_letter_code
_entity_poly.pdbx_strand_id
1 'polypeptide(L)'
;MGSDIKVVTQKVIQIIGLVNIMLTQLKLTVVISSIEIWSNKNKISTLGNPNQILFRFLEWKSKHVFRPYHTAYLLAFKKHPSFIGATLPGRICNKNNAAGVALNCTHKKCCDPRTCMYKGNKDCGSGECCTQHCTVKPAGILCRKSFDKECDFVEFCNGITPHCGPDTFVRNGHYCNSGESFCYEGRCRMFNKQCENLVGKDARGAPFACFEEINGRADKFGNCGHWYCGFSDSLCGKLVCAWPHKTLVSRANLSVMYTHVREDICVSTFLNSGDIHGVEKRDKTYVEDGTACGPEMYCVKFRCLEIKYHIDQKACSRSGNCNDRGICNNFNHCHCEKGFVPPHCKPMKREFGSIDDGHQIKTSTFKSRNSRAYNLTN
;
A
#
# COMPACT_ATOMS: atom_id res chain seq x y z
N MET A 1 -10.88 3.56 19.59
CA MET A 1 -10.62 3.62 21.05
C MET A 1 -11.20 4.89 21.70
N GLY A 2 -11.78 5.81 20.91
CA GLY A 2 -12.22 7.14 21.37
C GLY A 2 -11.29 8.22 20.79
N SER A 3 -11.70 9.48 20.78
CA SER A 3 -10.83 10.64 20.47
C SER A 3 -10.18 11.24 21.73
N ASP A 4 -10.70 10.90 22.91
CA ASP A 4 -10.20 11.38 24.20
C ASP A 4 -8.93 10.61 24.62
N ILE A 5 -7.84 11.36 24.81
CA ILE A 5 -6.53 10.85 25.21
C ILE A 5 -6.58 10.12 26.56
N LYS A 6 -7.31 10.64 27.56
CA LYS A 6 -7.42 10.01 28.89
C LYS A 6 -8.13 8.66 28.79
N VAL A 7 -9.20 8.59 27.99
CA VAL A 7 -9.95 7.35 27.76
C VAL A 7 -9.09 6.31 27.03
N VAL A 8 -8.29 6.74 26.05
CA VAL A 8 -7.37 5.84 25.33
C VAL A 8 -6.31 5.29 26.27
N THR A 9 -5.64 6.15 27.04
CA THR A 9 -4.60 5.75 28.01
C THR A 9 -5.13 4.76 29.04
N GLN A 10 -6.31 5.02 29.62
CA GLN A 10 -6.94 4.12 30.58
C GLN A 10 -7.22 2.73 29.98
N LYS A 11 -7.70 2.67 28.73
CA LYS A 11 -7.93 1.40 28.03
C LYS A 11 -6.63 0.64 27.77
N VAL A 12 -5.54 1.33 27.43
CA VAL A 12 -4.23 0.69 27.23
C VAL A 12 -3.74 0.07 28.55
N ILE A 13 -3.87 0.78 29.66
CA ILE A 13 -3.52 0.25 30.99
C ILE A 13 -4.34 -1.00 31.33
N GLN A 14 -5.65 -0.97 31.08
CA GLN A 14 -6.52 -2.14 31.29
C GLN A 14 -6.10 -3.35 30.43
N ILE A 15 -5.74 -3.13 29.17
CA ILE A 15 -5.25 -4.20 28.28
C ILE A 15 -4.00 -4.83 28.85
N ILE A 16 -3.02 -4.03 29.29
CA ILE A 16 -1.77 -4.55 29.84
C ILE A 16 -2.00 -5.27 31.17
N GLY A 17 -2.92 -4.79 32.01
CA GLY A 17 -3.35 -5.51 33.21
C GLY A 17 -3.87 -6.92 32.89
N LEU A 18 -4.72 -7.05 31.86
CA LEU A 18 -5.21 -8.35 31.40
C LEU A 18 -4.09 -9.25 30.84
N VAL A 19 -3.16 -8.67 30.08
CA VAL A 19 -2.00 -9.40 29.54
C VAL A 19 -1.12 -9.94 30.67
N ASN A 20 -0.88 -9.17 31.74
CA ASN A 20 -0.13 -9.63 32.91
C ASN A 20 -0.79 -10.80 33.62
N ILE A 21 -2.13 -10.76 33.77
CA ILE A 21 -2.89 -11.89 34.33
C ILE A 21 -2.69 -13.15 33.48
N MET A 22 -2.78 -13.04 32.14
CA MET A 22 -2.57 -14.18 31.23
C MET A 22 -1.14 -14.73 31.30
N LEU A 23 -0.13 -13.87 31.45
CA LEU A 23 1.28 -14.26 31.49
C LEU A 23 1.77 -14.69 32.88
N THR A 24 0.92 -14.63 33.90
CA THR A 24 1.28 -15.00 35.28
C THR A 24 1.72 -16.46 35.37
N GLN A 25 1.08 -17.38 34.63
CA GLN A 25 1.47 -18.80 34.58
C GLN A 25 2.89 -19.01 34.02
N LEU A 26 3.36 -18.09 33.17
CA LEU A 26 4.70 -18.11 32.58
C LEU A 26 5.72 -17.33 33.43
N LYS A 27 5.33 -16.82 34.61
CA LYS A 27 6.15 -15.96 35.48
C LYS A 27 6.72 -14.73 34.76
N LEU A 28 6.00 -14.20 33.78
CA LEU A 28 6.37 -13.01 33.02
C LEU A 28 5.51 -11.81 33.45
N THR A 29 6.16 -10.66 33.59
CA THR A 29 5.49 -9.38 33.88
C THR A 29 5.77 -8.39 32.76
N VAL A 30 4.72 -7.80 32.18
CA VAL A 30 4.78 -6.74 31.18
C VAL A 30 4.58 -5.39 31.88
N VAL A 31 5.56 -4.51 31.73
CA VAL A 31 5.53 -3.16 32.27
C VAL A 31 5.49 -2.15 31.13
N ILE A 32 4.58 -1.18 31.21
CA ILE A 32 4.50 -0.09 30.24
C ILE A 32 5.59 0.93 30.56
N SER A 33 6.53 1.13 29.64
CA SER A 33 7.59 2.14 29.80
C SER A 33 7.27 3.49 29.14
N SER A 34 6.42 3.49 28.12
CA SER A 34 5.98 4.70 27.40
C SER A 34 4.70 4.43 26.61
N ILE A 35 3.88 5.47 26.42
CA ILE A 35 2.69 5.46 25.56
C ILE A 35 2.77 6.68 24.64
N GLU A 36 2.64 6.47 23.34
CA GLU A 36 2.55 7.54 22.34
C GLU A 36 1.19 7.47 21.63
N ILE A 37 0.52 8.61 21.46
CA ILE A 37 -0.81 8.70 20.84
C ILE A 37 -0.74 9.62 19.63
N TRP A 38 -1.10 9.11 18.45
CA TRP A 38 -1.11 9.86 17.19
C TRP A 38 -2.46 10.54 16.98
N SER A 39 -2.74 11.62 17.71
CA SER A 39 -4.02 12.33 17.69
C SER A 39 -4.30 13.13 16.41
N ASN A 40 -3.27 13.73 15.81
CA ASN A 40 -3.44 14.63 14.67
C ASN A 40 -3.43 13.88 13.31
N LYS A 41 -2.43 13.01 13.12
CA LYS A 41 -2.25 12.22 11.89
C LYS A 41 -1.44 10.97 12.21
N ASN A 42 -1.79 9.87 11.56
CA ASN A 42 -1.00 8.63 11.64
C ASN A 42 0.42 8.87 11.12
N LYS A 43 1.43 8.44 11.89
CA LYS A 43 2.84 8.56 11.51
C LYS A 43 3.26 7.54 10.45
N ILE A 44 2.50 6.45 10.33
CA ILE A 44 2.63 5.45 9.25
C ILE A 44 1.28 5.24 8.55
N SER A 45 1.32 4.73 7.33
CA SER A 45 0.10 4.26 6.67
C SER A 45 -0.39 2.96 7.31
N THR A 46 -1.62 2.99 7.84
CA THR A 46 -2.33 1.84 8.42
C THR A 46 -3.18 1.08 7.39
N LEU A 47 -2.97 1.34 6.09
CA LEU A 47 -3.62 0.63 4.98
C LEU A 47 -2.90 -0.69 4.67
N GLY A 48 -3.65 -1.69 4.22
CA GLY A 48 -3.13 -3.02 3.90
C GLY A 48 -3.41 -4.08 4.99
N ASN A 49 -2.75 -5.24 4.87
CA ASN A 49 -2.85 -6.33 5.84
C ASN A 49 -1.94 -6.06 7.07
N PRO A 50 -2.15 -6.73 8.22
CA PRO A 50 -1.36 -6.46 9.44
C PRO A 50 0.14 -6.68 9.29
N ASN A 51 0.59 -7.60 8.41
CA ASN A 51 2.02 -7.82 8.15
C ASN A 51 2.66 -6.60 7.47
N GLN A 52 2.00 -6.04 6.46
CA GLN A 52 2.45 -4.80 5.80
C GLN A 52 2.49 -3.62 6.78
N ILE A 53 1.48 -3.50 7.65
CA ILE A 53 1.47 -2.48 8.71
C ILE A 53 2.61 -2.71 9.70
N LEU A 54 2.88 -3.96 10.08
CA LEU A 54 3.98 -4.33 10.97
C LEU A 54 5.33 -3.94 10.37
N PHE A 55 5.59 -4.20 9.09
CA PHE A 55 6.84 -3.79 8.45
C PHE A 55 7.04 -2.27 8.47
N ARG A 56 6.00 -1.49 8.18
CA ARG A 56 6.06 -0.02 8.28
C ARG A 56 6.23 0.44 9.73
N PHE A 57 5.61 -0.25 10.68
CA PHE A 57 5.74 0.08 12.10
C PHE A 57 7.13 -0.24 12.64
N LEU A 58 7.73 -1.36 12.23
CA LEU A 58 9.12 -1.72 12.54
C LEU A 58 10.09 -0.66 12.00
N GLU A 59 9.87 -0.19 10.77
CA GLU A 59 10.66 0.91 10.19
C GLU A 59 10.47 2.24 10.95
N TRP A 60 9.24 2.53 11.38
CA TRP A 60 8.99 3.70 12.21
C TRP A 60 9.68 3.59 13.58
N LYS A 61 9.58 2.43 14.23
CA LYS A 61 10.20 2.14 15.53
C LYS A 61 11.72 2.33 15.44
N SER A 62 12.38 1.76 14.43
CA SER A 62 13.83 1.87 14.30
C SER A 62 14.31 3.32 14.16
N LYS A 63 13.48 4.19 13.56
CA LYS A 63 13.80 5.61 13.33
C LYS A 63 13.47 6.54 14.50
N HIS A 64 12.53 6.18 15.38
CA HIS A 64 11.98 7.11 16.38
C HIS A 64 12.08 6.61 17.83
N VAL A 65 12.27 5.30 18.05
CA VAL A 65 12.35 4.70 19.38
C VAL A 65 13.77 4.20 19.64
N PHE A 66 14.56 5.03 20.32
CA PHE A 66 15.98 4.77 20.57
C PHE A 66 16.28 3.87 21.78
N ARG A 67 15.25 3.39 22.50
CA ARG A 67 15.45 2.55 23.69
C ARG A 67 15.71 1.10 23.29
N PRO A 68 16.92 0.56 23.52
CA PRO A 68 17.24 -0.82 23.19
C PRO A 68 16.41 -1.79 24.05
N TYR A 69 16.11 -2.98 23.52
CA TYR A 69 15.38 -4.08 24.19
C TYR A 69 13.91 -3.81 24.56
N HIS A 70 13.33 -2.68 24.14
CA HIS A 70 11.90 -2.45 24.28
C HIS A 70 11.11 -3.10 23.13
N THR A 71 10.04 -3.81 23.50
CA THR A 71 9.05 -4.29 22.54
C THR A 71 8.00 -3.20 22.32
N ALA A 72 7.77 -2.81 21.06
CA ALA A 72 6.77 -1.81 20.72
C ALA A 72 5.49 -2.46 20.18
N TYR A 73 4.32 -2.02 20.63
CA TYR A 73 3.04 -2.47 20.09
C TYR A 73 2.25 -1.31 19.51
N LEU A 74 1.84 -1.44 18.25
CA LEU A 74 0.91 -0.51 17.62
C LEU A 74 -0.51 -1.02 17.81
N LEU A 75 -1.32 -0.27 18.56
CA LEU A 75 -2.75 -0.49 18.68
C LEU A 75 -3.47 0.39 17.65
N ALA A 76 -3.92 -0.19 16.55
CA ALA A 76 -4.55 0.56 15.47
C ALA A 76 -6.03 0.17 15.29
N PHE A 77 -6.84 1.15 14.91
CA PHE A 77 -8.21 0.89 14.48
C PHE A 77 -8.23 0.63 12.98
N LYS A 78 -8.75 -0.53 12.59
CA LYS A 78 -9.17 -0.80 11.21
C LYS A 78 -10.66 -1.10 11.26
N LYS A 79 -11.43 -0.49 10.35
CA LYS A 79 -12.90 -0.63 10.33
C LYS A 79 -13.34 -2.07 10.08
N HIS A 80 -12.52 -2.83 9.35
CA HIS A 80 -12.75 -4.21 8.98
C HIS A 80 -11.41 -4.95 8.85
N PRO A 81 -10.80 -5.40 9.97
CA PRO A 81 -9.56 -6.16 9.90
C PRO A 81 -9.84 -7.57 9.38
N SER A 82 -9.01 -8.06 8.46
CA SER A 82 -8.99 -9.47 8.04
C SER A 82 -8.26 -10.36 9.06
N PHE A 83 -7.22 -9.83 9.69
CA PHE A 83 -6.48 -10.42 10.81
C PHE A 83 -6.41 -9.41 11.97
N ILE A 84 -6.47 -9.91 13.20
CA ILE A 84 -6.49 -9.09 14.41
C ILE A 84 -5.10 -8.58 14.85
N GLY A 85 -4.04 -8.99 14.17
CA GLY A 85 -2.68 -8.50 14.44
C GLY A 85 -1.60 -9.21 13.63
N ALA A 86 -0.36 -8.78 13.83
CA ALA A 86 0.85 -9.38 13.29
C ALA A 86 2.03 -9.14 14.24
N THR A 87 2.96 -10.08 14.33
CA THR A 87 4.22 -9.97 15.08
C THR A 87 5.29 -10.85 14.44
N LEU A 88 6.57 -10.63 14.76
CA LEU A 88 7.67 -11.51 14.36
C LEU A 88 8.01 -12.48 15.53
N PRO A 89 7.76 -13.80 15.38
CA PRO A 89 8.06 -14.77 16.44
C PRO A 89 9.55 -14.78 16.82
N GLY A 90 9.84 -14.93 18.12
CA GLY A 90 11.22 -15.08 18.63
C GLY A 90 12.08 -13.81 18.59
N ARG A 91 11.48 -12.61 18.45
CA ARG A 91 12.23 -11.35 18.29
C ARG A 91 12.17 -10.37 19.48
N ILE A 92 11.64 -10.78 20.64
CA ILE A 92 11.34 -9.89 21.78
C ILE A 92 12.56 -9.09 22.31
N CYS A 93 13.78 -9.61 22.19
CA CYS A 93 15.03 -8.93 22.58
C CYS A 93 15.77 -8.29 21.40
N ASN A 94 15.26 -8.41 20.17
CA ASN A 94 15.91 -7.84 19.00
C ASN A 94 15.51 -6.36 18.87
N LYS A 95 16.50 -5.47 18.96
CA LYS A 95 16.31 -4.01 18.90
C LYS A 95 15.40 -3.58 17.73
N ASN A 96 15.64 -4.14 16.55
CA ASN A 96 14.96 -3.73 15.32
C ASN A 96 13.63 -4.46 15.10
N ASN A 97 13.54 -5.71 15.55
CA ASN A 97 12.43 -6.61 15.20
C ASN A 97 11.42 -6.87 16.33
N ALA A 98 11.66 -6.38 17.54
CA ALA A 98 10.72 -6.50 18.66
C ALA A 98 9.53 -5.54 18.50
N ALA A 99 8.56 -5.91 17.67
CA ALA A 99 7.29 -5.19 17.58
C ALA A 99 6.09 -6.07 17.20
N GLY A 100 4.90 -5.59 17.55
CA GLY A 100 3.63 -6.16 17.13
C GLY A 100 2.63 -5.10 16.71
N VAL A 101 1.69 -5.48 15.85
CA VAL A 101 0.50 -4.69 15.52
C VAL A 101 -0.71 -5.45 16.04
N ALA A 102 -1.57 -4.80 16.81
CA ALA A 102 -2.86 -5.33 17.20
C ALA A 102 -3.96 -4.41 16.67
N LEU A 103 -4.90 -4.99 15.93
CA LEU A 103 -6.04 -4.29 15.38
C LEU A 103 -7.27 -4.51 16.26
N ASN A 104 -8.04 -3.44 16.47
CA ASN A 104 -9.28 -3.54 17.23
C ASN A 104 -10.27 -4.47 16.52
N CYS A 105 -10.76 -5.48 17.23
CA CYS A 105 -11.84 -6.35 16.74
C CYS A 105 -13.14 -5.54 16.57
N THR A 106 -13.67 -5.54 15.35
CA THR A 106 -14.89 -4.82 14.97
C THR A 106 -16.15 -5.65 15.12
N HIS A 107 -16.00 -6.97 15.35
CA HIS A 107 -17.08 -7.95 15.33
C HIS A 107 -17.08 -8.77 16.63
N LYS A 108 -17.03 -8.08 17.78
CA LYS A 108 -16.90 -8.68 19.13
C LYS A 108 -18.03 -9.65 19.50
N LYS A 109 -19.18 -9.54 18.84
CA LYS A 109 -20.34 -10.44 18.99
C LYS A 109 -20.17 -11.75 18.23
N CYS A 110 -19.22 -11.82 17.31
CA CYS A 110 -19.07 -12.92 16.35
C CYS A 110 -17.96 -13.88 16.73
N CYS A 111 -16.86 -13.37 17.29
CA CYS A 111 -15.68 -14.16 17.65
C CYS A 111 -15.34 -14.00 19.14
N ASP A 112 -14.95 -15.09 19.79
CA ASP A 112 -14.35 -15.08 21.12
C ASP A 112 -12.86 -14.77 20.99
N PRO A 113 -12.38 -13.63 21.52
CA PRO A 113 -10.98 -13.24 21.40
C PRO A 113 -10.01 -14.10 22.22
N ARG A 114 -10.49 -14.93 23.16
CA ARG A 114 -9.63 -15.83 23.96
C ARG A 114 -9.32 -17.13 23.23
N THR A 115 -10.30 -17.67 22.51
CA THR A 115 -10.18 -18.95 21.79
C THR A 115 -9.96 -18.76 20.30
N CYS A 116 -10.15 -17.55 19.77
CA CYS A 116 -10.17 -17.25 18.34
C CYS A 116 -11.22 -18.06 17.56
N MET A 117 -12.29 -18.49 18.23
CA MET A 117 -13.39 -19.25 17.64
C MET A 117 -14.68 -18.43 17.53
N TYR A 118 -15.57 -18.84 16.63
CA TYR A 118 -16.88 -18.22 16.52
C TYR A 118 -17.75 -18.46 17.76
N LYS A 119 -18.53 -17.44 18.12
CA LYS A 119 -19.53 -17.52 19.18
C LYS A 119 -20.80 -18.19 18.63
N GLY A 120 -20.90 -19.50 18.78
CA GLY A 120 -21.97 -20.31 18.20
C GLY A 120 -21.87 -20.40 16.68
N ASN A 121 -23.00 -20.64 16.01
CA ASN A 121 -23.05 -20.81 14.56
C ASN A 121 -23.11 -19.45 13.86
N LYS A 122 -21.95 -18.82 13.66
CA LYS A 122 -21.78 -17.58 12.89
C LYS A 122 -21.02 -17.85 11.59
N ASP A 123 -21.37 -17.12 10.53
CA ASP A 123 -20.74 -17.31 9.21
C ASP A 123 -19.39 -16.59 9.12
N CYS A 124 -19.24 -15.48 9.85
CA CYS A 124 -18.02 -14.69 9.84
C CYS A 124 -17.80 -13.89 11.13
N GLY A 125 -16.54 -13.54 11.40
CA GLY A 125 -16.16 -12.74 12.57
C GLY A 125 -15.12 -11.63 12.30
N SER A 126 -14.79 -11.39 11.04
CA SER A 126 -13.79 -10.40 10.61
C SER A 126 -13.99 -10.07 9.11
N GLY A 127 -13.32 -9.04 8.60
CA GLY A 127 -13.34 -8.68 7.17
C GLY A 127 -14.36 -7.64 6.70
N GLU A 128 -14.07 -7.04 5.54
CA GLU A 128 -14.80 -5.94 4.89
C GLU A 128 -16.20 -6.37 4.43
N CYS A 129 -16.35 -7.65 4.13
CA CYS A 129 -17.57 -8.28 3.67
C CYS A 129 -18.32 -9.04 4.77
N CYS A 130 -17.99 -8.82 6.05
CA CYS A 130 -18.74 -9.38 7.19
C CYS A 130 -19.64 -8.31 7.83
N THR A 131 -20.92 -8.62 8.02
CA THR A 131 -21.88 -7.73 8.71
C THR A 131 -21.66 -7.72 10.22
N GLN A 132 -22.21 -6.73 10.93
CA GLN A 132 -22.20 -6.71 12.40
C GLN A 132 -23.05 -7.82 13.04
N HIS A 133 -23.91 -8.46 12.24
CA HIS A 133 -24.71 -9.62 12.64
C HIS A 133 -24.01 -10.96 12.38
N CYS A 134 -22.72 -10.92 12.00
CA CYS A 134 -21.87 -12.09 11.81
C CYS A 134 -22.26 -12.95 10.60
N THR A 135 -22.82 -12.31 9.58
CA THR A 135 -23.20 -12.91 8.30
C THR A 135 -22.40 -12.29 7.15
N VAL A 136 -22.15 -13.05 6.09
CA VAL A 136 -21.48 -12.54 4.89
C VAL A 136 -22.39 -11.56 4.14
N LYS A 137 -21.83 -10.43 3.71
CA LYS A 137 -22.56 -9.44 2.92
C LYS A 137 -22.94 -10.01 1.55
N PRO A 138 -24.11 -9.66 1.00
CA PRO A 138 -24.50 -10.06 -0.36
C PRO A 138 -23.48 -9.63 -1.42
N ALA A 139 -23.51 -10.33 -2.55
CA ALA A 139 -22.65 -10.02 -3.68
C ALA A 139 -22.94 -8.62 -4.26
N GLY A 140 -21.91 -7.95 -4.80
CA GLY A 140 -22.02 -6.63 -5.41
C GLY A 140 -21.98 -5.46 -4.42
N ILE A 141 -21.74 -5.71 -3.13
CA ILE A 141 -21.51 -4.64 -2.15
C ILE A 141 -20.06 -4.16 -2.22
N LEU A 142 -19.85 -2.87 -2.49
CA LEU A 142 -18.52 -2.26 -2.52
C LEU A 142 -17.75 -2.50 -1.21
N CYS A 143 -16.60 -3.16 -1.30
CA CYS A 143 -15.73 -3.47 -0.16
C CYS A 143 -14.42 -2.70 -0.16
N ARG A 144 -13.86 -2.38 -1.33
CA ARG A 144 -12.69 -1.51 -1.47
C ARG A 144 -12.98 -0.40 -2.47
N LYS A 145 -12.55 0.81 -2.11
CA LYS A 145 -12.61 1.98 -2.99
C LYS A 145 -11.28 2.09 -3.72
N SER A 146 -11.34 2.51 -4.97
CA SER A 146 -10.18 2.91 -5.77
C SER A 146 -9.35 3.97 -5.02
N PHE A 147 -8.05 3.71 -4.94
CA PHE A 147 -7.04 4.62 -4.39
C PHE A 147 -6.69 5.73 -5.39
N ASP A 148 -6.51 5.36 -6.65
CA ASP A 148 -6.24 6.24 -7.79
C ASP A 148 -7.30 5.98 -8.87
N LYS A 149 -8.10 6.99 -9.20
CA LYS A 149 -9.28 6.79 -10.06
C LYS A 149 -8.94 6.35 -11.50
N GLU A 150 -7.74 6.64 -11.97
CA GLU A 150 -7.30 6.26 -13.31
C GLU A 150 -6.60 4.90 -13.31
N CYS A 151 -5.87 4.58 -12.23
CA CYS A 151 -4.99 3.42 -12.20
C CYS A 151 -5.44 2.28 -11.29
N ASP A 152 -6.43 2.47 -10.43
CA ASP A 152 -6.88 1.49 -9.44
C ASP A 152 -8.39 1.27 -9.54
N PHE A 153 -8.82 0.01 -9.50
CA PHE A 153 -10.23 -0.34 -9.65
C PHE A 153 -10.97 -0.35 -8.31
N VAL A 154 -12.26 -0.68 -8.35
CA VAL A 154 -13.10 -0.89 -7.17
C VAL A 154 -13.47 -2.37 -7.07
N GLU A 155 -13.65 -2.87 -5.86
CA GLU A 155 -13.96 -4.27 -5.61
C GLU A 155 -15.21 -4.41 -4.76
N PHE A 156 -15.87 -5.52 -4.99
CA PHE A 156 -17.15 -5.88 -4.43
C PHE A 156 -17.03 -7.18 -3.63
N CYS A 157 -17.89 -7.31 -2.63
CA CYS A 157 -18.10 -8.58 -1.97
C CYS A 157 -18.64 -9.58 -2.98
N ASN A 158 -18.12 -10.81 -2.96
CA ASN A 158 -18.57 -11.91 -3.81
C ASN A 158 -19.79 -12.67 -3.26
N GLY A 159 -20.24 -12.34 -2.04
CA GLY A 159 -21.35 -13.02 -1.37
C GLY A 159 -21.00 -14.34 -0.68
N ILE A 160 -19.74 -14.77 -0.75
CA ILE A 160 -19.27 -16.08 -0.29
C ILE A 160 -18.25 -15.93 0.83
N THR A 161 -17.29 -15.01 0.67
CA THR A 161 -16.20 -14.81 1.62
C THR A 161 -16.39 -13.53 2.45
N PRO A 162 -16.00 -13.53 3.73
CA PRO A 162 -16.13 -12.35 4.58
C PRO A 162 -15.06 -11.28 4.32
N HIS A 163 -14.04 -11.59 3.51
CA HIS A 163 -13.01 -10.67 3.06
C HIS A 163 -13.30 -10.19 1.64
N CYS A 164 -12.88 -8.95 1.36
CA CYS A 164 -12.84 -8.42 0.00
C CYS A 164 -11.90 -9.27 -0.87
N GLY A 165 -12.15 -9.31 -2.17
CA GLY A 165 -11.28 -9.99 -3.13
C GLY A 165 -9.86 -9.41 -3.19
N PRO A 166 -9.00 -9.96 -4.05
CA PRO A 166 -7.68 -9.38 -4.31
C PRO A 166 -7.80 -7.93 -4.80
N ASP A 167 -6.78 -7.13 -4.53
CA ASP A 167 -6.67 -5.76 -5.02
C ASP A 167 -6.41 -5.77 -6.54
N THR A 168 -7.36 -5.23 -7.31
CA THR A 168 -7.28 -5.17 -8.77
C THR A 168 -7.01 -3.74 -9.22
N PHE A 169 -6.03 -3.59 -10.10
CA PHE A 169 -5.64 -2.29 -10.63
C PHE A 169 -5.23 -2.38 -12.09
N VAL A 170 -5.22 -1.23 -12.77
CA VAL A 170 -4.79 -1.12 -14.15
C VAL A 170 -3.36 -1.62 -14.29
N ARG A 171 -3.12 -2.50 -15.26
CA ARG A 171 -1.80 -3.09 -15.49
C ARG A 171 -0.73 -2.02 -15.64
N ASN A 172 0.45 -2.31 -15.08
CA ASN A 172 1.62 -1.44 -15.17
C ASN A 172 1.91 -1.04 -16.63
N GLY A 173 2.24 0.24 -16.84
CA GLY A 173 2.56 0.81 -18.15
C GLY A 173 1.35 1.28 -18.97
N HIS A 174 0.13 1.14 -18.47
CA HIS A 174 -1.02 1.84 -19.07
C HIS A 174 -0.89 3.36 -18.85
N TYR A 175 -1.26 4.15 -19.85
CA TYR A 175 -1.24 5.61 -19.77
C TYR A 175 -2.21 6.17 -18.72
N CYS A 176 -1.79 7.24 -18.05
CA CYS A 176 -2.60 8.05 -17.13
C CYS A 176 -2.18 9.52 -17.23
N ASN A 177 -2.87 10.43 -16.53
CA ASN A 177 -2.64 11.87 -16.58
C ASN A 177 -2.67 12.38 -18.03
N SER A 178 -3.75 12.08 -18.74
CA SER A 178 -3.94 12.45 -20.16
C SER A 178 -2.85 11.97 -21.12
N GLY A 179 -2.14 10.89 -20.78
CA GLY A 179 -1.10 10.30 -21.63
C GLY A 179 0.33 10.74 -21.32
N GLU A 180 0.54 11.57 -20.31
CA GLU A 180 1.88 12.06 -19.93
C GLU A 180 2.61 11.15 -18.93
N SER A 181 1.92 10.17 -18.36
CA SER A 181 2.44 9.30 -17.30
C SER A 181 1.89 7.88 -17.42
N PHE A 182 2.35 6.99 -16.55
CA PHE A 182 1.98 5.58 -16.52
C PHE A 182 1.44 5.15 -15.16
N CYS A 183 0.45 4.27 -15.22
CA CYS A 183 0.00 3.49 -14.08
C CYS A 183 1.09 2.49 -13.67
N TYR A 184 1.38 2.44 -12.37
CA TYR A 184 2.28 1.44 -11.80
C TYR A 184 1.89 1.12 -10.35
N GLU A 185 1.54 -0.14 -10.10
CA GLU A 185 1.01 -0.64 -8.82
C GLU A 185 -0.21 0.17 -8.34
N GLY A 186 -1.16 0.40 -9.25
CA GLY A 186 -2.43 1.09 -8.94
C GLY A 186 -2.30 2.59 -8.69
N ARG A 187 -1.24 3.24 -9.20
CA ARG A 187 -1.03 4.68 -9.06
C ARG A 187 -0.50 5.30 -10.33
N CYS A 188 -0.94 6.52 -10.63
CA CYS A 188 -0.33 7.31 -11.68
C CYS A 188 0.97 7.96 -11.19
N ARG A 189 2.13 7.57 -11.74
CA ARG A 189 3.46 7.93 -11.21
C ARG A 189 4.06 9.16 -11.92
N MET A 190 4.16 10.26 -11.18
CA MET A 190 4.57 11.55 -11.72
C MET A 190 5.61 12.24 -10.85
N PHE A 191 6.65 12.81 -11.49
CA PHE A 191 7.66 13.63 -10.80
C PHE A 191 7.02 14.77 -10.03
N ASN A 192 6.10 15.51 -10.64
CA ASN A 192 5.42 16.65 -10.02
C ASN A 192 4.77 16.23 -8.71
N LYS A 193 4.00 15.13 -8.73
CA LYS A 193 3.29 14.66 -7.54
C LYS A 193 4.26 14.21 -6.45
N GLN A 194 5.35 13.56 -6.82
CA GLN A 194 6.37 13.13 -5.87
C GLN A 194 7.10 14.32 -5.24
N CYS A 195 7.46 15.33 -6.05
CA CYS A 195 8.09 16.56 -5.60
C CYS A 195 7.20 17.35 -4.64
N GLU A 196 5.93 17.55 -4.97
CA GLU A 196 4.95 18.21 -4.09
C GLU A 196 4.89 17.54 -2.70
N ASN A 197 4.85 16.21 -2.69
CA ASN A 197 4.76 15.42 -1.48
C ASN A 197 6.04 15.47 -0.64
N LEU A 198 7.21 15.48 -1.29
CA LEU A 198 8.51 15.41 -0.62
C LEU A 198 8.98 16.78 -0.13
N VAL A 199 9.13 17.74 -1.04
CA VAL A 199 9.77 19.04 -0.75
C VAL A 199 8.76 20.12 -0.39
N GLY A 200 7.57 20.12 -0.99
CA GLY A 200 6.53 21.08 -0.65
C GLY A 200 5.63 21.47 -1.82
N LYS A 201 4.55 22.19 -1.52
CA LYS A 201 3.55 22.61 -2.50
C LYS A 201 4.19 23.42 -3.64
N ASP A 202 3.64 23.27 -4.84
CA ASP A 202 4.06 23.96 -6.08
C ASP A 202 5.44 23.55 -6.60
N ALA A 203 6.13 22.61 -5.94
CA ALA A 203 7.32 21.98 -6.49
C ALA A 203 6.95 21.03 -7.63
N ARG A 204 7.70 21.08 -8.73
CA ARG A 204 7.50 20.22 -9.91
C ARG A 204 8.73 19.34 -10.15
N GLY A 205 8.58 18.32 -10.99
CA GLY A 205 9.72 17.62 -11.55
C GLY A 205 10.65 18.60 -12.27
N ALA A 206 11.94 18.51 -11.98
CA ALA A 206 12.91 19.38 -12.61
C ALA A 206 13.09 19.02 -14.11
N PRO A 207 13.59 19.95 -14.94
CA PRO A 207 14.01 19.60 -16.29
C PRO A 207 15.15 18.56 -16.29
N PHE A 208 15.31 17.85 -17.39
CA PHE A 208 16.36 16.82 -17.55
C PHE A 208 17.76 17.34 -17.19
N ALA A 209 18.09 18.58 -17.53
CA ALA A 209 19.39 19.18 -17.20
C ALA A 209 19.70 19.18 -15.69
N CYS A 210 18.69 19.36 -14.83
CA CYS A 210 18.87 19.25 -13.38
C CYS A 210 19.17 17.80 -12.95
N PHE A 211 18.49 16.83 -13.56
CA PHE A 211 18.71 15.41 -13.28
C PHE A 211 20.09 14.96 -13.72
N GLU A 212 20.52 15.32 -14.93
CA GLU A 212 21.85 15.02 -15.46
C GLU A 212 22.96 15.59 -14.56
N GLU A 213 22.88 16.89 -14.24
CA GLU A 213 23.86 17.59 -13.41
C GLU A 213 23.97 17.02 -11.99
N ILE A 214 22.85 16.63 -11.39
CA ILE A 214 22.83 16.12 -10.01
C ILE A 214 23.17 14.63 -9.99
N ASN A 215 22.46 13.81 -10.75
CA ASN A 215 22.59 12.36 -10.69
C ASN A 215 23.90 11.83 -11.31
N GLY A 216 24.62 12.65 -12.08
CA GLY A 216 25.99 12.36 -12.52
C GLY A 216 27.06 12.44 -11.41
N ARG A 217 26.76 13.02 -10.24
CA ARG A 217 27.76 13.31 -9.18
C ARG A 217 28.20 12.09 -8.35
N ALA A 218 27.40 11.04 -8.32
CA ALA A 218 27.61 9.87 -7.45
C ALA A 218 27.71 10.20 -5.95
N ASP A 219 27.02 11.24 -5.48
CA ASP A 219 27.00 11.62 -4.07
C ASP A 219 25.65 11.25 -3.41
N LYS A 220 25.49 11.55 -2.11
CA LYS A 220 24.26 11.24 -1.36
C LYS A 220 22.99 11.95 -1.87
N PHE A 221 23.13 13.01 -2.67
CA PHE A 221 22.05 13.78 -3.29
C PHE A 221 21.84 13.43 -4.76
N GLY A 222 22.80 12.81 -5.43
CA GLY A 222 22.69 12.43 -6.84
C GLY A 222 23.36 11.10 -7.14
N ASN A 223 22.57 10.05 -7.31
CA ASN A 223 23.04 8.70 -7.61
C ASN A 223 21.88 7.79 -8.08
N CYS A 224 22.23 6.66 -8.69
CA CYS A 224 21.33 5.57 -9.05
C CYS A 224 21.49 4.42 -8.03
N GLY A 225 21.08 4.69 -6.79
CA GLY A 225 21.18 3.77 -5.65
C GLY A 225 22.51 3.88 -4.91
N HIS A 226 23.62 3.54 -5.58
CA HIS A 226 24.97 3.64 -5.01
C HIS A 226 26.02 4.20 -5.97
N TRP A 227 25.74 4.24 -7.26
CA TRP A 227 26.68 4.64 -8.32
C TRP A 227 26.21 5.92 -9.01
N TYR A 228 27.08 6.51 -9.84
CA TYR A 228 26.63 7.55 -10.78
C TYR A 228 25.53 6.98 -11.68
N CYS A 229 24.59 7.81 -12.09
CA CYS A 229 23.63 7.41 -13.10
C CYS A 229 24.27 7.52 -14.49
N GLY A 230 24.05 6.50 -15.33
CA GLY A 230 24.29 6.66 -16.77
C GLY A 230 23.35 7.72 -17.35
N PHE A 231 23.72 8.29 -18.50
CA PHE A 231 22.92 9.32 -19.17
C PHE A 231 21.45 8.89 -19.37
N SER A 232 21.23 7.65 -19.84
CA SER A 232 19.89 7.07 -20.04
C SER A 232 19.09 6.90 -18.75
N ASP A 233 19.75 6.77 -17.61
CA ASP A 233 19.15 6.46 -16.32
C ASP A 233 19.04 7.69 -15.40
N SER A 234 19.47 8.86 -15.89
CA SER A 234 19.56 10.09 -15.08
C SER A 234 18.21 10.52 -14.50
N LEU A 235 17.10 10.22 -15.17
CA LEU A 235 15.73 10.48 -14.68
C LEU A 235 15.21 9.46 -13.65
N CYS A 236 15.96 8.38 -13.36
CA CYS A 236 15.52 7.29 -12.49
C CYS A 236 16.30 7.15 -11.19
N GLY A 237 17.32 7.99 -10.97
CA GLY A 237 18.11 8.05 -9.75
C GLY A 237 17.42 8.80 -8.61
N LYS A 238 18.14 9.75 -7.99
CA LYS A 238 17.54 10.66 -7.00
C LYS A 238 16.48 11.52 -7.65
N LEU A 239 15.41 11.79 -6.90
CA LEU A 239 14.35 12.70 -7.31
C LEU A 239 14.90 14.12 -7.30
N VAL A 240 14.80 14.79 -8.44
CA VAL A 240 15.18 16.19 -8.58
C VAL A 240 13.96 17.04 -8.89
N CYS A 241 13.76 18.08 -8.09
CA CYS A 241 12.59 18.96 -8.16
C CYS A 241 13.02 20.38 -8.54
N ALA A 242 12.23 21.05 -9.37
CA ALA A 242 12.35 22.50 -9.55
C ALA A 242 11.60 23.19 -8.41
N TRP A 243 12.29 24.09 -7.71
CA TRP A 243 11.77 24.78 -6.53
C TRP A 243 11.49 26.25 -6.84
N PRO A 244 10.22 26.68 -6.90
CA PRO A 244 9.87 28.02 -7.34
C PRO A 244 9.95 29.08 -6.23
N HIS A 245 10.20 28.67 -4.97
CA HIS A 245 10.11 29.59 -3.83
C HIS A 245 11.49 30.14 -3.43
N LYS A 246 11.51 31.38 -2.93
CA LYS A 246 12.71 32.00 -2.35
C LYS A 246 13.06 31.44 -0.96
N THR A 247 12.11 30.76 -0.31
CA THR A 247 12.29 30.18 1.02
C THR A 247 12.91 28.79 0.94
N LEU A 248 13.67 28.42 1.97
CA LEU A 248 14.25 27.08 2.07
C LEU A 248 13.16 26.03 2.38
N VAL A 249 13.29 24.86 1.75
CA VAL A 249 12.56 23.64 2.11
C VAL A 249 12.86 23.29 3.56
N SER A 250 11.81 23.23 4.39
CA SER A 250 11.90 22.86 5.81
C SER A 250 11.13 21.58 6.08
N ARG A 251 11.87 20.48 6.28
CA ARG A 251 11.32 19.15 6.61
C ARG A 251 12.23 18.46 7.63
N ALA A 252 11.64 17.89 8.68
CA ALA A 252 12.39 17.12 9.67
C ALA A 252 13.08 15.90 9.02
N ASN A 253 14.33 15.62 9.45
CA ASN A 253 15.15 14.50 8.99
C ASN A 253 15.44 14.47 7.48
N LEU A 254 15.43 15.62 6.81
CA LEU A 254 15.71 15.75 5.38
C LEU A 254 16.82 16.78 5.16
N SER A 255 17.98 16.34 4.69
CA SER A 255 18.99 17.22 4.11
C SER A 255 18.56 17.62 2.71
N VAL A 256 18.81 18.87 2.35
CA VAL A 256 18.40 19.45 1.07
C VAL A 256 19.62 20.07 0.39
N MET A 257 19.84 19.71 -0.86
CA MET A 257 20.84 20.30 -1.74
C MET A 257 20.12 21.18 -2.76
N TYR A 258 20.65 22.39 -2.97
CA TYR A 258 20.20 23.31 -3.99
C TYR A 258 21.31 23.50 -5.00
N THR A 259 20.96 23.54 -6.29
CA THR A 259 21.87 23.95 -7.34
C THR A 259 21.10 24.73 -8.39
N HIS A 260 21.75 25.71 -8.99
CA HIS A 260 21.15 26.54 -10.02
C HIS A 260 21.58 26.01 -11.38
N VAL A 261 20.64 25.49 -12.16
CA VAL A 261 20.90 24.97 -13.51
C VAL A 261 19.99 25.70 -14.48
N ARG A 262 20.59 26.49 -15.38
CA ARG A 262 19.88 27.38 -16.30
C ARG A 262 19.00 28.38 -15.54
N GLU A 263 17.68 28.32 -15.71
CA GLU A 263 16.72 29.23 -15.06
C GLU A 263 16.02 28.58 -13.85
N ASP A 264 16.39 27.34 -13.51
CA ASP A 264 15.74 26.56 -12.47
C ASP A 264 16.64 26.40 -11.22
N ILE A 265 16.02 26.51 -10.05
CA ILE A 265 16.61 26.07 -8.79
C ILE A 265 16.27 24.59 -8.63
N CYS A 266 17.24 23.73 -8.91
CA CYS A 266 17.11 22.29 -8.76
C CYS A 266 17.35 21.89 -7.29
N VAL A 267 16.46 21.05 -6.78
CA VAL A 267 16.49 20.55 -5.41
C VAL A 267 16.57 19.04 -5.42
N SER A 268 17.56 18.51 -4.70
CA SER A 268 17.62 17.09 -4.36
C SER A 268 17.73 16.93 -2.84
N THR A 269 17.30 15.78 -2.33
CA THR A 269 17.22 15.55 -0.89
C THR A 269 17.79 14.21 -0.47
N PHE A 270 18.18 14.14 0.80
CA PHE A 270 18.73 12.95 1.44
C PHE A 270 18.17 12.81 2.85
N LEU A 271 17.81 11.60 3.27
CA LEU A 271 17.28 11.37 4.61
C LEU A 271 18.40 11.27 5.65
N ASN A 272 18.32 12.07 6.71
CA ASN A 272 19.35 12.14 7.75
C ASN A 272 19.33 10.96 8.73
N SER A 273 18.25 10.17 8.75
CA SER A 273 18.17 8.95 9.54
C SER A 273 19.01 7.87 8.88
N GLY A 274 20.27 7.77 9.30
CA GLY A 274 21.20 6.72 8.90
C GLY A 274 20.68 5.33 9.28
N ASP A 275 20.60 4.47 8.27
CA ASP A 275 20.89 3.06 8.42
C ASP A 275 21.60 2.65 7.12
N ILE A 276 22.91 2.91 7.06
CA ILE A 276 23.82 2.43 6.01
C ILE A 276 24.13 0.95 6.28
N HIS A 277 23.07 0.16 6.50
CA HIS A 277 23.15 -1.29 6.68
C HIS A 277 21.94 -1.95 6.05
N GLY A 278 22.00 -2.09 4.73
CA GLY A 278 21.05 -2.87 3.95
C GLY A 278 21.11 -2.52 2.47
N VAL A 279 21.52 -3.49 1.67
CA VAL A 279 21.50 -3.53 0.20
C VAL A 279 20.35 -2.70 -0.39
N GLU A 280 20.68 -1.65 -1.16
CA GLU A 280 19.78 -0.92 -2.08
C GLU A 280 18.40 -0.54 -1.53
N LYS A 281 18.31 0.03 -0.32
CA LYS A 281 17.01 0.51 0.17
C LYS A 281 16.63 1.85 -0.47
N ARG A 282 15.94 1.78 -1.60
CA ARG A 282 15.28 2.91 -2.24
C ARG A 282 14.25 3.53 -1.29
N ASP A 283 14.51 4.77 -0.89
CA ASP A 283 13.62 5.55 -0.04
C ASP A 283 12.81 6.59 -0.85
N LYS A 284 12.02 7.41 -0.15
CA LYS A 284 11.16 8.45 -0.75
C LYS A 284 11.91 9.58 -1.47
N THR A 285 13.24 9.65 -1.38
CA THR A 285 14.08 10.66 -2.04
C THR A 285 14.59 10.22 -3.41
N TYR A 286 14.33 8.96 -3.80
CA TYR A 286 14.56 8.46 -5.14
C TYR A 286 13.29 8.54 -5.97
N VAL A 287 13.41 8.69 -7.28
CA VAL A 287 12.29 8.61 -8.23
C VAL A 287 11.57 7.30 -8.01
N GLU A 288 10.24 7.27 -8.02
CA GLU A 288 9.44 6.04 -7.84
C GLU A 288 9.40 5.17 -9.11
N ASP A 289 9.29 3.85 -8.96
CA ASP A 289 9.10 2.95 -10.12
C ASP A 289 7.79 3.27 -10.84
N GLY A 290 7.83 3.11 -12.16
CA GLY A 290 6.72 3.46 -13.04
C GLY A 290 6.68 4.93 -13.45
N THR A 291 7.53 5.79 -12.88
CA THR A 291 7.61 7.19 -13.32
C THR A 291 8.16 7.26 -14.74
N ALA A 292 7.50 8.02 -15.61
CA ALA A 292 7.92 8.19 -17.00
C ALA A 292 9.34 8.80 -17.08
N CYS A 293 10.21 8.21 -17.89
CA CYS A 293 11.59 8.68 -18.10
C CYS A 293 11.94 8.85 -19.59
N GLY A 294 10.99 8.57 -20.48
CA GLY A 294 11.12 8.74 -21.92
C GLY A 294 9.83 8.30 -22.63
N PRO A 295 9.74 8.49 -23.96
CA PRO A 295 8.63 7.96 -24.74
C PRO A 295 8.56 6.44 -24.59
N GLU A 296 7.40 5.90 -24.17
CA GLU A 296 7.20 4.46 -23.94
C GLU A 296 8.20 3.84 -22.95
N MET A 297 8.73 4.63 -22.01
CA MET A 297 9.71 4.22 -21.01
C MET A 297 9.36 4.70 -19.61
N TYR A 298 9.59 3.86 -18.61
CA TYR A 298 9.48 4.23 -17.19
C TYR A 298 10.69 3.76 -16.38
N CYS A 299 10.79 4.28 -15.16
CA CYS A 299 11.81 3.86 -14.21
C CYS A 299 11.49 2.51 -13.57
N VAL A 300 12.44 1.57 -13.58
CA VAL A 300 12.44 0.36 -12.73
C VAL A 300 13.82 0.17 -12.14
N LYS A 301 13.92 0.11 -10.79
CA LYS A 301 15.19 -0.12 -10.08
C LYS A 301 16.34 0.77 -10.57
N PHE A 302 16.09 2.08 -10.57
CA PHE A 302 17.03 3.12 -11.02
C PHE A 302 17.37 3.12 -12.51
N ARG A 303 16.71 2.31 -13.34
CA ARG A 303 16.95 2.27 -14.78
C ARG A 303 15.74 2.77 -15.57
N CYS A 304 16.00 3.47 -16.66
CA CYS A 304 14.95 3.85 -17.62
C CYS A 304 14.77 2.73 -18.64
N LEU A 305 13.64 2.04 -18.62
CA LEU A 305 13.40 0.83 -19.41
C LEU A 305 12.18 0.99 -20.31
N GLU A 306 12.26 0.41 -21.51
CA GLU A 306 11.14 0.35 -22.46
C GLU A 306 10.03 -0.58 -21.94
N ILE A 307 8.81 -0.03 -21.90
CA ILE A 307 7.64 -0.67 -21.28
C ILE A 307 7.27 -1.99 -21.96
N LYS A 308 7.41 -2.07 -23.28
CA LYS A 308 7.03 -3.24 -24.10
C LYS A 308 7.73 -4.55 -23.67
N TYR A 309 8.92 -4.48 -23.08
CA TYR A 309 9.66 -5.67 -22.63
C TYR A 309 9.25 -6.14 -21.22
N HIS A 310 8.47 -5.33 -20.51
CA HIS A 310 7.99 -5.62 -19.16
C HIS A 310 6.49 -5.94 -19.11
N ILE A 311 5.79 -5.88 -20.26
CA ILE A 311 4.38 -6.19 -20.37
C ILE A 311 4.18 -7.44 -21.23
N ASP A 312 3.47 -8.43 -20.67
CA ASP A 312 3.01 -9.57 -21.45
C ASP A 312 1.72 -9.22 -22.22
N GLN A 313 1.92 -8.76 -23.45
CA GLN A 313 0.80 -8.47 -24.36
C GLN A 313 0.07 -9.74 -24.85
N LYS A 314 0.71 -10.91 -24.78
CA LYS A 314 0.08 -12.19 -25.19
C LYS A 314 -0.89 -12.67 -24.13
N ALA A 315 -0.56 -12.47 -22.85
CA ALA A 315 -1.45 -12.80 -21.75
C ALA A 315 -2.74 -11.96 -21.79
N CYS A 316 -2.61 -10.65 -22.04
CA CYS A 316 -3.77 -9.78 -22.20
C CYS A 316 -3.45 -8.55 -23.06
N SER A 317 -4.35 -8.26 -24.00
CA SER A 317 -4.34 -7.09 -24.87
C SER A 317 -5.71 -6.42 -24.92
N ARG A 318 -5.73 -5.08 -25.02
CA ARG A 318 -6.97 -4.28 -25.10
C ARG A 318 -7.81 -4.68 -26.32
N SER A 319 -7.20 -4.75 -27.50
CA SER A 319 -7.90 -5.02 -28.76
C SER A 319 -8.16 -6.50 -28.98
N GLY A 320 -7.25 -7.39 -28.57
CA GLY A 320 -7.41 -8.83 -28.75
C GLY A 320 -8.33 -9.48 -27.70
N ASN A 321 -8.04 -9.27 -26.42
CA ASN A 321 -8.76 -9.99 -25.34
C ASN A 321 -9.97 -9.20 -24.83
N CYS A 322 -9.87 -7.87 -24.76
CA CYS A 322 -10.86 -7.00 -24.12
C CYS A 322 -11.77 -6.24 -25.12
N ASN A 323 -11.74 -6.60 -26.40
CA ASN A 323 -12.58 -6.03 -27.48
C ASN A 323 -12.63 -4.49 -27.50
N ASP A 324 -11.53 -3.81 -27.14
CA ASP A 324 -11.46 -2.34 -27.03
C ASP A 324 -12.54 -1.70 -26.14
N ARG A 325 -13.08 -2.49 -25.19
CA ARG A 325 -14.14 -2.12 -24.24
C ARG A 325 -13.76 -2.46 -22.80
N GLY A 326 -12.46 -2.60 -22.56
CA GLY A 326 -11.89 -2.87 -21.25
C GLY A 326 -10.38 -2.66 -21.23
N ILE A 327 -9.81 -2.76 -20.04
CA ILE A 327 -8.38 -2.57 -19.79
C ILE A 327 -7.88 -3.81 -19.04
N CYS A 328 -6.68 -4.28 -19.39
CA CYS A 328 -6.04 -5.39 -18.67
C CYS A 328 -5.67 -4.96 -17.25
N ASN A 329 -6.02 -5.79 -16.26
CA ASN A 329 -5.63 -5.58 -14.87
C ASN A 329 -4.27 -6.26 -14.55
N ASN A 330 -3.83 -6.14 -13.30
CA ASN A 330 -2.60 -6.75 -12.76
C ASN A 330 -2.57 -8.28 -12.77
N PHE A 331 -3.70 -8.96 -13.01
CA PHE A 331 -3.78 -10.41 -13.18
C PHE A 331 -3.81 -10.84 -14.66
N ASN A 332 -3.67 -9.89 -15.59
CA ASN A 332 -3.85 -10.09 -17.03
C ASN A 332 -5.26 -10.56 -17.41
N HIS A 333 -6.29 -10.11 -16.68
CA HIS A 333 -7.69 -10.26 -17.07
C HIS A 333 -8.28 -8.91 -17.49
N CYS A 334 -9.34 -8.93 -18.29
CA CYS A 334 -10.00 -7.70 -18.72
C CYS A 334 -10.92 -7.15 -17.61
N HIS A 335 -10.70 -5.89 -17.26
CA HIS A 335 -11.64 -5.08 -16.51
C HIS A 335 -12.50 -4.27 -17.50
N CYS A 336 -13.78 -4.62 -17.62
CA CYS A 336 -14.67 -4.15 -18.66
C CYS A 336 -15.42 -2.87 -18.28
N GLU A 337 -15.63 -2.01 -19.27
CA GLU A 337 -16.45 -0.82 -19.16
C GLU A 337 -17.93 -1.17 -18.90
N LYS A 338 -18.69 -0.20 -18.38
CA LYS A 338 -20.11 -0.39 -18.12
C LYS A 338 -20.89 -0.70 -19.40
N GLY A 339 -21.66 -1.78 -19.37
CA GLY A 339 -22.36 -2.33 -20.53
C GLY A 339 -21.65 -3.50 -21.20
N PHE A 340 -20.53 -3.96 -20.63
CA PHE A 340 -19.73 -5.06 -21.15
C PHE A 340 -19.40 -6.07 -20.05
N VAL A 341 -19.43 -7.36 -20.39
CA VAL A 341 -19.24 -8.44 -19.43
C VAL A 341 -17.85 -9.07 -19.54
N PRO A 342 -17.10 -9.25 -18.43
CA PRO A 342 -15.87 -10.03 -18.43
C PRO A 342 -16.14 -11.51 -18.73
N PRO A 343 -15.15 -12.30 -19.22
CA PRO A 343 -13.72 -11.97 -19.32
C PRO A 343 -13.31 -11.27 -20.61
N HIS A 344 -14.19 -11.11 -21.59
CA HIS A 344 -13.84 -10.59 -22.92
C HIS A 344 -14.45 -9.23 -23.25
N CYS A 345 -15.19 -8.62 -22.33
CA CYS A 345 -15.88 -7.34 -22.55
C CYS A 345 -16.80 -7.37 -23.78
N LYS A 346 -17.63 -8.43 -23.87
CA LYS A 346 -18.71 -8.49 -24.88
C LYS A 346 -19.91 -7.66 -24.42
N PRO A 347 -20.70 -7.06 -25.33
CA PRO A 347 -21.86 -6.26 -24.95
C PRO A 347 -22.86 -7.03 -24.09
N MET A 348 -23.16 -6.52 -22.89
CA MET A 348 -24.22 -7.03 -22.01
C MET A 348 -24.71 -5.90 -21.10
N LYS A 349 -25.98 -5.52 -21.26
CA LYS A 349 -26.54 -4.36 -20.54
C LYS A 349 -26.41 -4.56 -19.02
N ARG A 350 -25.94 -3.51 -18.34
CA ARG A 350 -25.77 -3.40 -16.87
C ARG A 350 -24.60 -4.18 -16.25
N GLU A 351 -23.84 -4.94 -17.04
CA GLU A 351 -22.61 -5.60 -16.56
C GLU A 351 -21.37 -4.71 -16.70
N PHE A 352 -20.33 -5.02 -15.94
CA PHE A 352 -19.04 -4.31 -15.90
C PHE A 352 -18.00 -5.13 -15.12
N GLY A 353 -16.78 -4.62 -15.01
CA GLY A 353 -15.78 -5.11 -14.06
C GLY A 353 -14.92 -6.25 -14.60
N SER A 354 -14.26 -6.97 -13.69
CA SER A 354 -13.40 -8.12 -13.99
C SER A 354 -13.94 -9.40 -13.34
N ILE A 355 -13.42 -10.56 -13.74
CA ILE A 355 -13.64 -11.82 -13.02
C ILE A 355 -12.98 -11.84 -11.63
N ASP A 356 -12.08 -10.90 -11.34
CA ASP A 356 -11.29 -10.85 -10.11
C ASP A 356 -11.84 -9.90 -9.04
N ASP A 357 -12.79 -9.01 -9.38
CA ASP A 357 -13.20 -7.89 -8.53
C ASP A 357 -14.34 -8.23 -7.56
N GLY A 358 -14.81 -9.48 -7.57
CA GLY A 358 -15.90 -9.99 -6.73
C GLY A 358 -17.30 -9.58 -7.17
N HIS A 359 -17.47 -8.89 -8.30
CA HIS A 359 -18.77 -8.62 -8.91
C HIS A 359 -19.42 -9.92 -9.40
N GLN A 360 -20.70 -10.14 -9.07
CA GLN A 360 -21.45 -11.27 -9.60
C GLN A 360 -22.21 -10.86 -10.86
N ILE A 361 -21.84 -11.51 -11.97
CA ILE A 361 -22.50 -11.35 -13.26
C ILE A 361 -23.91 -11.95 -13.15
N LYS A 362 -24.95 -11.14 -13.39
CA LYS A 362 -26.34 -11.61 -13.40
C LYS A 362 -26.64 -12.24 -14.76
N THR A 363 -26.15 -13.45 -14.99
CA THR A 363 -26.61 -14.24 -16.13
C THR A 363 -28.04 -14.68 -15.87
N SER A 364 -29.00 -14.09 -16.59
CA SER A 364 -30.22 -14.82 -16.91
C SER A 364 -29.76 -16.10 -17.64
N THR A 365 -29.97 -17.26 -17.02
CA THR A 365 -29.59 -18.61 -17.50
C THR A 365 -28.12 -19.03 -17.48
N PHE A 366 -27.51 -19.09 -16.28
CA PHE A 366 -26.68 -20.27 -15.93
C PHE A 366 -27.10 -20.76 -14.54
N LYS A 367 -28.06 -21.70 -14.50
CA LYS A 367 -28.26 -22.53 -13.29
C LYS A 367 -26.93 -23.21 -12.99
N SER A 368 -26.36 -22.95 -11.83
CA SER A 368 -25.24 -23.70 -11.28
C SER A 368 -25.65 -25.16 -11.09
N ARG A 369 -25.51 -25.98 -12.14
CA ARG A 369 -25.31 -27.42 -11.96
C ARG A 369 -23.84 -27.62 -11.60
N ASN A 370 -23.50 -27.38 -10.33
CA ASN A 370 -22.46 -28.11 -9.60
C ASN A 370 -22.36 -27.60 -8.17
N SER A 371 -23.39 -27.90 -7.38
CA SER A 371 -23.23 -28.18 -5.96
C SER A 371 -23.17 -29.70 -5.80
N ARG A 372 -22.05 -30.32 -6.17
CA ARG A 372 -21.68 -31.62 -5.60
C ARG A 372 -20.87 -31.35 -4.36
N ALA A 373 -21.53 -31.51 -3.23
CA ALA A 373 -20.92 -31.70 -1.94
C ALA A 373 -19.87 -32.81 -2.06
N TYR A 374 -18.61 -32.49 -1.80
CA TYR A 374 -17.66 -33.50 -1.35
C TYR A 374 -17.97 -33.77 0.13
N ASN A 375 -18.89 -34.71 0.36
CA ASN A 375 -18.93 -35.46 1.60
C ASN A 375 -17.75 -36.44 1.55
N LEU A 376 -16.69 -36.14 2.29
CA LEU A 376 -15.68 -37.13 2.64
C LEU A 376 -16.06 -37.67 4.03
N THR A 377 -16.76 -38.81 4.01
CA THR A 377 -16.80 -39.77 5.11
C THR A 377 -16.18 -41.05 4.61
N ASN A 378 -14.99 -41.36 5.14
CA ASN A 378 -14.60 -42.69 5.61
C ASN A 378 -13.35 -42.55 6.47
#